data_AF-A0A1Y0HGW9-F1
#
_entry.id   AF-A0A1Y0HGW9-F1
#
_cell.length_a   1.000
_cell.length_b   1.000
_cell.length_c   1.000
_cell.angle_alpha   90.00
_cell.angle_beta   90.00
_cell.angle_gamma   90.00
#
_symmetry.space_group_name_H-M   'P 1'
#
loop_
_entity.id
_entity.type
_entity.pdbx_description
1 polymer ?
#
loop_
_entity_poly.entity_id
_entity_poly.type
_entity_poly.pdbx_seq_one_letter_code
_entity_poly.pdbx_strand_id
1 'polypeptide(L)'
;MTHTLFSPLDMHLHLRDEAMLKVVAPLSAHSLAGGIIMPNVVPPITTIEAVLAYKERIINAIGSNVFEPLMTLFFRSDYSREIFRKSSFTCKGIEAIPIRHYNQF
;
A
#
# COMPACT_ATOMS: atom_id res chain seq x y z
N MET A 1 -22.16 19.94 16.36
CA MET A 1 -21.58 20.56 15.15
C MET A 1 -21.24 19.46 14.17
N THR A 2 -21.50 19.66 12.89
CA THR A 2 -21.21 18.68 11.82
C THR A 2 -20.02 19.19 11.01
N HIS A 3 -19.05 18.30 10.74
CA HIS A 3 -17.90 18.57 9.88
C HIS A 3 -17.96 17.69 8.63
N THR A 4 -17.59 18.25 7.49
CA THR A 4 -17.54 17.56 6.21
C THR A 4 -16.10 17.56 5.70
N LEU A 5 -15.60 16.38 5.35
CA LEU A 5 -14.28 16.22 4.72
C LEU A 5 -14.47 15.96 3.22
N PHE A 6 -13.70 16.66 2.40
CA PHE A 6 -13.67 16.46 0.96
C PHE A 6 -12.45 15.61 0.61
N SER A 7 -12.69 14.45 -0.03
CA SER A 7 -11.66 13.50 -0.47
C SER A 7 -10.62 13.14 0.61
N PRO A 8 -11.05 12.65 1.79
CA PRO A 8 -10.11 12.28 2.85
C PRO A 8 -9.17 11.15 2.40
N LEU A 9 -7.91 11.25 2.81
CA LEU A 9 -6.87 10.25 2.55
C LEU A 9 -6.43 9.62 3.87
N ASP A 10 -6.13 8.31 3.85
CA ASP A 10 -5.42 7.64 4.94
C ASP A 10 -3.94 7.49 4.59
N MET A 11 -3.08 8.16 5.36
CA MET A 11 -1.64 8.23 5.09
C MET A 11 -0.85 7.05 5.66
N HIS A 12 -1.51 6.04 6.26
CA HIS A 12 -0.85 4.83 6.75
C HIS A 12 -1.83 3.64 6.80
N LEU A 13 -2.03 2.97 5.66
CA LEU A 13 -3.07 1.94 5.52
C LEU A 13 -2.52 0.53 5.28
N HIS A 14 -3.00 -0.43 6.06
CA HIS A 14 -2.68 -1.86 5.93
C HIS A 14 -3.86 -2.63 5.34
N LEU A 15 -3.82 -2.93 4.04
CA LEU A 15 -4.88 -3.68 3.36
C LEU A 15 -4.71 -5.21 3.41
N ARG A 16 -3.57 -5.71 3.92
CA ARG A 16 -3.22 -7.14 3.95
C ARG A 16 -3.30 -7.76 2.54
N ASP A 17 -3.46 -9.07 2.41
CA ASP A 17 -3.55 -9.73 1.10
C ASP A 17 -4.64 -10.80 1.07
N GLU A 18 -4.90 -11.34 -0.12
CA GLU A 18 -5.76 -12.50 -0.36
C GLU A 18 -7.17 -12.35 0.23
N ALA A 19 -7.60 -13.28 1.09
CA ALA A 19 -8.93 -13.27 1.68
C ALA A 19 -9.19 -12.02 2.52
N MET A 20 -8.17 -11.53 3.25
CA MET A 20 -8.32 -10.34 4.08
C MET A 20 -8.44 -9.08 3.22
N LEU A 21 -7.67 -8.98 2.14
CA LEU A 21 -7.74 -7.86 1.19
C LEU A 21 -9.15 -7.67 0.64
N LYS A 22 -9.82 -8.77 0.25
CA LYS A 22 -11.20 -8.75 -0.26
C LYS A 22 -12.23 -8.24 0.75
N VAL A 23 -11.92 -8.35 2.04
CA VAL A 23 -12.80 -7.86 3.12
C VAL A 23 -12.52 -6.38 3.40
N VAL A 24 -11.25 -6.01 3.58
CA VAL A 24 -10.90 -4.67 4.10
C VAL A 24 -10.82 -3.59 3.01
N ALA A 25 -10.43 -3.93 1.78
CA ALA A 25 -10.27 -2.93 0.73
C ALA A 25 -11.59 -2.20 0.37
N PRO A 26 -12.74 -2.88 0.20
CA PRO A 26 -14.02 -2.18 0.00
C PRO A 26 -14.40 -1.25 1.15
N LEU A 27 -14.09 -1.64 2.40
CA LEU A 27 -14.44 -0.85 3.58
C LEU A 27 -13.64 0.46 3.63
N SER A 28 -12.34 0.41 3.35
CA SER A 28 -11.50 1.61 3.24
C SER A 28 -11.95 2.49 2.06
N ALA A 29 -12.16 1.88 0.89
CA ALA A 29 -12.54 2.59 -0.33
C ALA A 29 -13.95 3.24 -0.27
N HIS A 30 -14.82 2.76 0.62
CA HIS A 30 -16.16 3.34 0.80
C HIS A 30 -16.11 4.77 1.34
N SER A 31 -15.16 5.06 2.22
CA SER A 31 -15.11 6.33 2.97
C SER A 31 -13.95 7.25 2.60
N LEU A 32 -12.90 6.69 2.01
CA LEU A 32 -11.66 7.41 1.70
C LEU A 32 -11.46 7.51 0.19
N ALA A 33 -10.88 8.62 -0.26
CA ALA A 33 -10.52 8.82 -1.66
C ALA A 33 -9.24 8.05 -2.06
N GLY A 34 -8.43 7.65 -1.08
CA GLY A 34 -7.15 6.98 -1.33
C GLY A 34 -6.38 6.76 -0.04
N GLY A 35 -5.21 6.13 -0.18
CA GLY A 35 -4.32 5.97 0.96
C GLY A 35 -2.93 5.46 0.61
N ILE A 36 -1.98 5.76 1.49
CA ILE A 36 -0.60 5.26 1.43
C ILE A 36 -0.61 3.80 1.89
N ILE A 37 -0.33 2.90 0.95
CA ILE A 37 -0.44 1.46 1.19
C ILE A 37 0.88 0.92 1.70
N MET A 38 0.84 0.33 2.88
CA MET A 38 2.00 -0.24 3.56
C MET A 38 2.46 -1.54 2.88
N PRO A 39 3.78 -1.79 2.74
CA PRO A 39 4.32 -2.88 1.91
C PRO A 39 4.59 -4.18 2.68
N ASN A 40 4.23 -4.24 3.96
CA ASN A 40 4.50 -5.31 4.92
C ASN A 40 3.46 -6.44 4.89
N VAL A 41 3.09 -6.87 3.68
CA VAL A 41 2.42 -8.17 3.48
C VAL A 41 3.44 -9.31 3.60
N VAL A 42 2.99 -10.56 3.58
CA VAL A 42 3.86 -11.74 3.72
C VAL A 42 3.90 -12.47 2.37
N PRO A 43 5.05 -12.51 1.67
CA PRO A 43 6.31 -11.83 1.95
C PRO A 43 6.28 -10.31 1.65
N PRO A 44 7.21 -9.50 2.19
CA PRO A 44 7.22 -8.05 1.98
C PRO A 44 7.43 -7.65 0.54
N ILE A 45 6.81 -6.54 0.15
CA ILE A 45 6.90 -6.02 -1.21
C ILE A 45 8.22 -5.27 -1.37
N THR A 46 9.17 -5.92 -2.04
CA THR A 46 10.55 -5.43 -2.19
C THR A 46 10.97 -5.20 -3.64
N THR A 47 10.07 -5.42 -4.60
CA THR A 47 10.32 -5.17 -6.03
C THR A 47 9.22 -4.33 -6.64
N ILE A 48 9.53 -3.64 -7.74
CA ILE A 48 8.57 -2.78 -8.45
C ILE A 48 7.46 -3.65 -9.07
N GLU A 49 7.81 -4.83 -9.55
CA GLU A 49 6.87 -5.81 -10.11
C GLU A 49 5.86 -6.27 -9.05
N ALA A 50 6.32 -6.52 -7.82
CA ALA A 50 5.45 -6.87 -6.71
C ALA A 50 4.53 -5.70 -6.30
N VAL A 51 5.03 -4.45 -6.35
CA VAL A 51 4.22 -3.25 -6.14
C VAL A 51 3.07 -3.17 -7.15
N LEU A 52 3.39 -3.32 -8.44
CA LEU A 52 2.39 -3.28 -9.51
C LEU A 52 1.36 -4.40 -9.36
N ALA A 53 1.83 -5.63 -9.13
CA ALA A 53 0.95 -6.78 -8.93
C ALA A 53 0.01 -6.59 -7.73
N TYR A 54 0.50 -6.03 -6.62
CA TYR A 54 -0.32 -5.77 -5.45
C TYR A 54 -1.31 -4.62 -5.69
N LYS A 55 -0.91 -3.56 -6.40
CA LYS A 55 -1.82 -2.49 -6.80
C LYS A 55 -3.00 -3.03 -7.61
N GLU A 56 -2.74 -3.90 -8.58
CA GLU A 56 -3.79 -4.55 -9.37
C GLU A 56 -4.71 -5.41 -8.50
N ARG A 57 -4.19 -6.16 -7.52
CA ARG A 57 -5.03 -6.90 -6.57
C ARG A 57 -5.93 -5.97 -5.76
N ILE A 58 -5.42 -4.83 -5.29
CA ILE A 58 -6.21 -3.84 -4.55
C ILE A 58 -7.31 -3.25 -5.43
N ILE A 59 -6.98 -2.82 -6.66
CA ILE A 59 -7.96 -2.25 -7.60
C ILE A 59 -9.08 -3.25 -7.90
N ASN A 60 -8.75 -4.53 -8.07
CA ASN A 60 -9.76 -5.57 -8.26
C ASN A 60 -10.59 -5.82 -6.99
N ALA A 61 -9.98 -5.70 -5.80
CA ALA A 61 -10.64 -5.96 -4.52
C ALA A 61 -11.59 -4.84 -4.06
N ILE A 62 -11.34 -3.57 -4.43
CA ILE A 62 -12.22 -2.45 -4.04
C ILE A 62 -13.59 -2.46 -4.75
N GLY A 63 -13.75 -3.23 -5.82
CA GLY A 63 -15.00 -3.35 -6.58
C GLY A 63 -15.34 -2.07 -7.35
N SER A 64 -16.56 -1.57 -7.21
CA SER A 64 -17.03 -0.35 -7.90
C SER A 64 -16.67 0.96 -7.18
N ASN A 65 -15.95 0.90 -6.06
CA ASN A 65 -15.54 2.09 -5.33
C ASN A 65 -14.43 2.84 -6.07
N VAL A 66 -14.32 4.14 -5.81
CA VAL A 66 -13.23 4.99 -6.33
C VAL A 66 -12.23 5.19 -5.20
N PHE A 67 -11.04 4.61 -5.34
CA PHE A 67 -9.97 4.70 -4.34
C PHE A 67 -8.61 4.69 -5.02
N GLU A 68 -7.73 5.63 -4.64
CA GLU A 68 -6.36 5.70 -5.15
C GLU A 68 -5.36 5.02 -4.18
N PRO A 69 -4.86 3.81 -4.49
CA PRO A 69 -3.81 3.17 -3.71
C PRO A 69 -2.44 3.81 -4.06
N LEU A 70 -1.92 4.59 -3.12
CA LEU A 70 -0.60 5.23 -3.19
C LEU A 70 0.44 4.25 -2.67
N MET A 71 0.98 3.43 -3.58
CA MET A 71 1.84 2.31 -3.22
C MET A 71 3.17 2.73 -2.61
N THR A 72 3.69 1.91 -1.70
CA THR A 72 5.05 2.06 -1.15
C THR A 72 5.88 0.80 -1.39
N LEU A 73 7.20 0.95 -1.27
CA LEU A 73 8.16 -0.14 -1.35
C LEU A 73 8.76 -0.40 0.03
N PHE A 74 8.93 -1.66 0.40
CA PHE A 74 9.64 -2.01 1.62
C PHE A 74 11.12 -1.63 1.50
N PHE A 75 11.67 -0.94 2.50
CA PHE A 75 13.08 -0.56 2.51
C PHE A 75 14.00 -1.79 2.64
N ARG A 76 15.00 -1.88 1.77
CA ARG A 76 16.13 -2.79 1.93
C ARG A 76 17.45 -2.03 1.83
N SER A 77 18.43 -2.45 2.62
CA SER A 77 19.75 -1.83 2.67
C SER A 77 20.58 -2.06 1.41
N ASP A 78 20.23 -3.06 0.59
CA ASP A 78 20.98 -3.45 -0.61
C ASP A 78 20.42 -2.85 -1.91
N TYR A 79 19.45 -1.93 -1.83
CA TYR A 79 18.94 -1.25 -3.02
C TYR A 79 20.00 -0.37 -3.68
N SER A 80 20.13 -0.56 -4.99
CA SER A 80 20.93 0.33 -5.82
C SER A 80 20.21 1.67 -6.04
N ARG A 81 20.97 2.73 -6.34
CA ARG A 81 20.43 4.03 -6.76
C ARG A 81 19.44 3.91 -7.93
N GLU A 82 19.67 2.95 -8.81
CA GLU A 82 18.79 2.71 -9.96
C GLU A 82 17.40 2.24 -9.54
N ILE A 83 17.31 1.37 -8.53
CA ILE A 83 16.02 0.92 -7.97
C ILE A 83 15.26 2.12 -7.40
N PHE A 84 15.92 3.00 -6.64
CA PHE A 84 15.29 4.21 -6.12
C PHE A 84 14.71 5.08 -7.26
N ARG A 85 15.51 5.33 -8.31
CA ARG A 85 15.08 6.12 -9.48
C ARG A 85 13.91 5.47 -10.23
N LYS A 86 13.92 4.15 -10.40
CA LYS A 86 12.82 3.43 -11.05
C LYS A 86 11.56 3.43 -10.18
N SER A 87 11.73 3.19 -8.89
CA SER A 87 10.62 3.12 -7.93
C SER A 87 9.87 4.45 -7.79
N SER A 88 10.51 5.60 -7.96
CA SER A 88 9.84 6.91 -7.83
C SER A 88 8.74 7.16 -8.89
N PHE A 89 8.75 6.41 -10.00
CA PHE A 89 7.69 6.49 -11.00
C PHE A 89 6.45 5.67 -10.62
N THR A 90 6.61 4.70 -9.73
CA THR A 90 5.56 3.71 -9.38
C THR A 90 5.09 3.83 -7.93
N CYS A 91 6.00 4.19 -7.03
CA CYS A 91 5.80 4.26 -5.58
C CYS A 91 5.77 5.73 -5.12
N LYS A 92 4.97 6.01 -4.09
CA LYS A 92 4.89 7.31 -3.42
C LYS A 92 5.76 7.41 -2.17
N GLY A 93 6.32 6.29 -1.72
CA GLY A 93 7.19 6.25 -0.55
C GLY A 93 7.96 4.94 -0.45
N ILE A 94 8.94 4.95 0.45
CA ILE A 94 9.71 3.77 0.86
C ILE A 94 9.59 3.67 2.36
N GLU A 95 9.11 2.53 2.83
CA GLU A 95 8.80 2.32 4.23
C GLU A 95 9.90 1.52 4.92
N ALA A 96 10.50 2.11 5.94
CA ALA A 96 11.53 1.48 6.75
C ALA A 96 10.93 0.90 8.03
N ILE A 97 10.92 -0.43 8.13
CA ILE A 97 10.39 -1.14 9.31
C ILE A 97 11.56 -1.79 10.05
N PRO A 98 11.72 -1.56 11.37
CA PRO A 98 12.78 -2.19 12.14
C PRO A 98 12.68 -3.71 12.14
N ILE A 99 13.81 -4.39 11.85
CA ILE A 99 13.92 -5.87 11.69
C ILE A 99 13.38 -6.65 12.90
N ARG A 100 13.37 -6.07 14.11
CA ARG A 100 12.79 -6.70 15.31
C ARG A 100 11.32 -7.11 15.16
N HIS A 101 10.59 -6.49 14.21
CA HIS A 101 9.17 -6.78 13.96
C HIS A 101 8.94 -7.83 12.87
N TYR A 102 9.98 -8.33 12.19
CA TYR A 102 9.84 -9.26 11.07
C TYR A 102 10.04 -10.73 11.41
N ASN A 103 10.67 -11.05 12.54
CA ASN A 103 10.85 -12.43 13.01
C ASN A 103 9.63 -12.98 13.77
N GLN A 104 8.43 -12.42 13.57
CA GLN A 104 7.22 -12.79 14.31
C GLN A 104 6.10 -13.38 13.41
N PHE A 105 6.38 -13.61 12.13
CA PHE A 105 5.45 -14.25 11.19
C PHE A 105 6.15 -15.37 10.43
#